data_AF-W1YMT7-F1
#
_entry.id   AF-W1YMT7-F1
#
_cell.length_a   1.000
_cell.length_b   1.000
_cell.length_c   1.000
_cell.angle_alpha   90.00
_cell.angle_beta   90.00
_cell.angle_gamma   90.00
#
_symmetry.space_group_name_H-M   'P 1'
#
loop_
_entity.id
_entity.type
_entity.pdbx_description
1 polymer ?
#
loop_
_entity_poly.entity_id
_entity_poly.type
_entity_poly.pdbx_seq_one_letter_code
_entity_poly.pdbx_strand_id
1 'polypeptide(L)' 'CMDQVVMPLGPATDAAGSPLPAPAAAGDRAIVWGDPDRDGEGVPTAEDWARVCSTISYEILTRLGPRVPRVPVG' A
#
# COMPACT_ATOMS: atom_id res chain seq x y z
N CYS A 1 -4.17 -15.35 -3.88
CA CYS A 1 -4.39 -15.14 -5.32
C CYS A 1 -3.05 -14.72 -5.94
N MET A 2 -2.83 -14.95 -7.23
CA MET A 2 -1.54 -14.66 -7.90
C MET A 2 -1.42 -13.19 -8.36
N ASP A 3 -2.54 -12.48 -8.47
CA ASP A 3 -2.66 -11.19 -9.16
C ASP A 3 -3.51 -10.14 -8.39
N GLN A 4 -4.04 -10.48 -7.22
CA GLN A 4 -4.83 -9.56 -6.39
C GLN A 4 -4.59 -9.77 -4.88
N VAL A 5 -4.75 -8.69 -4.13
CA VAL A 5 -4.72 -8.67 -2.66
C VAL A 5 -6.00 -8.02 -2.14
N VAL A 6 -6.43 -8.38 -0.93
CA VAL A 6 -7.58 -7.79 -0.26
C VAL A 6 -7.08 -7.10 1.00
N MET A 7 -7.45 -5.83 1.17
CA MET A 7 -7.11 -5.03 2.35
C MET A 7 -8.39 -4.65 3.09
N PRO A 8 -8.49 -4.91 4.40
CA PRO A 8 -9.59 -4.39 5.20
C PRO A 8 -9.42 -2.87 5.38
N LEU A 9 -10.47 -2.10 5.11
CA LEU A 9 -10.45 -0.65 5.29
C LEU A 9 -10.92 -0.21 6.68
N GLY A 10 -11.13 -1.16 7.58
CA GLY A 10 -11.76 -0.92 8.88
C GLY A 10 -13.28 -0.84 8.78
N PRO A 11 -13.96 -0.69 9.93
CA PRO A 11 -15.41 -0.63 9.98
C PRO A 11 -15.90 0.71 9.41
N ALA A 12 -16.95 0.67 8.59
CA ALA A 12 -17.68 1.87 8.16
C ALA A 12 -18.60 2.36 9.29
N THR A 13 -18.07 2.46 10.51
CA THR A 13 -18.78 2.94 11.69
C THR A 13 -17.89 3.78 12.58
N ASP A 14 -18.45 4.80 13.23
CA ASP A 14 -17.75 5.60 14.23
C ASP A 14 -17.62 4.87 15.59
N ALA A 15 -17.00 5.54 16.57
CA ALA A 15 -16.81 4.99 17.92
C ALA A 15 -18.14 4.72 18.67
N ALA A 16 -19.24 5.34 18.24
CA ALA A 16 -20.59 5.14 18.79
C ALA A 16 -21.38 4.04 18.03
N GLY A 17 -20.81 3.47 16.96
CA GLY A 17 -21.44 2.47 16.11
C GLY A 17 -22.33 3.04 15.01
N SER A 18 -22.33 4.36 14.79
CA SER A 18 -23.11 4.99 13.72
C SER A 18 -22.43 4.77 12.37
N PRO A 19 -23.18 4.56 11.26
CA PRO A 19 -22.59 4.37 9.94
C PRO A 19 -21.73 5.57 9.50
N LEU A 20 -20.52 5.29 9.02
CA LEU A 20 -19.66 6.22 8.30
C LEU A 20 -19.71 5.93 6.79
N PRO A 21 -19.43 6.92 5.93
CA PRO A 21 -19.16 6.68 4.53
C PRO A 21 -18.04 5.65 4.36
N ALA A 22 -18.04 4.94 3.23
CA ALA A 22 -16.95 4.03 2.90
C ALA A 22 -15.62 4.80 2.90
N PRO A 23 -14.58 4.30 3.59
CA PRO A 23 -13.31 5.01 3.73
C PRO A 23 -12.49 5.11 2.43
N ALA A 24 -12.87 4.36 1.38
CA ALA A 24 -12.32 4.49 0.04
C ALA A 24 -13.39 4.13 -1.01
N ALA A 25 -13.16 4.58 -2.25
CA ALA A 25 -13.98 4.30 -3.42
C ALA A 25 -13.16 3.59 -4.52
N ALA A 26 -13.87 2.98 -5.47
CA ALA A 26 -13.22 2.38 -6.63
C ALA A 26 -12.51 3.46 -7.47
N GLY A 27 -11.24 3.22 -7.78
CA GLY A 27 -10.38 4.16 -8.49
C GLY A 27 -9.42 4.94 -7.59
N ASP A 28 -9.59 4.88 -6.26
CA ASP A 28 -8.66 5.48 -5.33
C ASP A 28 -7.27 4.82 -5.42
N ARG A 29 -6.22 5.63 -5.31
CA ARG A 29 -4.83 5.15 -5.38
C ARG A 29 -4.48 4.44 -4.08
N ALA A 30 -4.15 3.15 -4.17
CA ALA A 30 -3.48 2.41 -3.11
C ALA A 30 -1.95 2.47 -3.29
N ILE A 31 -1.23 2.79 -2.23
CA ILE A 31 0.24 2.82 -2.22
C ILE A 31 0.72 1.59 -1.45
N VAL A 32 1.44 0.69 -2.13
CA VAL A 32 2.00 -0.51 -1.50
C VAL A 32 3.23 -0.17 -0.69
N TRP A 33 4.15 0.62 -1.28
CA TRP A 33 5.22 1.32 -0.58
C TRP A 33 5.56 2.61 -1.32
N GLY A 34 6.13 3.59 -0.60
CA GLY A 34 6.43 4.91 -1.13
C GLY A 34 7.41 5.68 -0.26
N ASP A 35 7.48 6.98 -0.50
CA ASP A 35 8.28 7.93 0.27
C ASP A 35 7.37 8.66 1.28
N PRO A 36 7.52 8.45 2.60
CA PRO A 36 6.65 9.07 3.61
C PRO A 36 6.61 10.61 3.54
N ASP A 37 7.70 11.25 3.11
CA ASP A 37 7.77 12.71 3.01
C ASP A 37 6.97 13.24 1.81
N ARG A 38 6.79 12.41 0.77
CA ARG A 38 6.08 12.78 -0.47
C ARG A 38 4.66 12.22 -0.56
N ASP A 39 4.46 10.99 -0.13
CA ASP A 39 3.23 10.21 -0.31
C ASP A 39 2.31 10.25 0.92
N GLY A 40 2.81 10.75 2.07
CA GLY A 40 2.02 11.01 3.26
C GLY A 40 2.42 10.18 4.49
N GLU A 41 2.02 10.67 5.66
CA GLU A 41 2.27 9.99 6.93
C GLU A 41 1.61 8.60 6.95
N GLY A 42 2.36 7.59 7.39
CA GLY A 42 1.90 6.20 7.45
C GLY A 42 2.10 5.40 6.15
N VAL A 43 2.66 6.00 5.09
CA VAL A 43 3.08 5.23 3.91
C VAL A 43 4.30 4.38 4.27
N PRO A 44 4.26 3.05 4.08
CA PRO A 44 5.41 2.20 4.39
C PRO A 44 6.49 2.35 3.33
N THR A 45 7.76 2.27 3.76
CA THR A 45 8.91 2.20 2.86
C THR A 45 9.19 0.78 2.41
N ALA A 46 10.03 0.60 1.38
CA ALA A 46 10.49 -0.75 0.99
C ALA A 46 11.28 -1.46 2.10
N GLU A 47 11.93 -0.70 2.99
CA GLU A 47 12.65 -1.23 4.15
C GLU A 47 11.68 -1.75 5.23
N ASP A 48 10.55 -1.08 5.42
CA ASP A 48 9.51 -1.56 6.35
C ASP A 48 8.95 -2.90 5.90
N TRP A 49 8.70 -3.06 4.59
CA TRP A 49 8.32 -4.33 3.99
C TRP A 49 9.40 -5.40 4.18
N ALA A 50 10.66 -5.07 3.92
CA ALA A 50 11.77 -5.98 4.07
C ALA A 50 11.86 -6.54 5.49
N ARG A 51 11.70 -5.67 6.50
CA ARG A 51 11.69 -6.05 7.92
C ARG A 51 10.58 -7.06 8.24
N VAL A 52 9.35 -6.80 7.79
CA VAL A 52 8.21 -7.73 8.00
C VAL A 52 8.44 -9.05 7.26
N CYS A 53 9.06 -9.01 6.08
CA CYS A 53 9.37 -10.19 5.28
C CYS A 53 10.68 -10.89 5.70
N SER A 54 11.39 -10.40 6.73
CA SER A 54 12.70 -10.94 7.15
C SER A 54 13.72 -11.03 6.00
N THR A 55 13.75 -10.01 5.15
CA THR A 55 14.67 -9.86 4.02
C THR A 55 15.25 -8.44 3.98
N ILE A 56 15.85 -8.06 2.86
CA ILE A 56 16.41 -6.72 2.61
C ILE A 56 15.57 -5.98 1.55
N SER A 57 15.58 -4.65 1.59
CA SER A 57 14.84 -3.79 0.65
C SER A 57 15.16 -4.04 -0.82
N TYR A 58 16.40 -4.42 -1.14
CA TYR A 58 16.78 -4.80 -2.51
C TYR A 58 15.96 -5.98 -3.05
N GLU A 59 15.62 -6.97 -2.22
CA GLU A 59 14.76 -8.05 -2.67
C GLU A 59 13.33 -7.59 -2.94
N ILE A 60 12.80 -6.65 -2.14
CA ILE A 60 11.46 -6.07 -2.36
C ILE A 60 11.41 -5.35 -3.71
N LEU A 61 12.40 -4.51 -3.98
CA LEU A 61 12.44 -3.69 -5.20
C LEU A 61 12.72 -4.50 -6.47
N THR A 62 13.64 -5.46 -6.40
CA THR A 62 14.10 -6.22 -7.58
C THR A 62 13.18 -7.37 -7.96
N ARG A 63 12.32 -7.85 -7.05
CA ARG A 63 11.31 -8.88 -7.36
C ARG A 63 10.09 -8.38 -8.13
N LEU A 64 9.98 -7.07 -8.37
CA LEU A 64 8.96 -6.51 -9.26
C LEU A 64 9.17 -6.97 -10.70
N GLY A 65 8.39 -7.98 -11.10
CA GLY A 65 8.41 -8.53 -12.44
C GLY A 65 8.02 -7.54 -13.55
N PRO A 66 8.19 -7.94 -14.82
CA PRO A 66 7.96 -7.06 -15.98
C PRO A 66 6.49 -6.65 -16.19
N ARG A 67 5.54 -7.29 -15.49
CA ARG A 67 4.10 -6.96 -15.59
C ARG A 67 3.72 -5.65 -14.90
N VAL A 68 4.56 -5.13 -14.01
CA VAL A 68 4.34 -3.83 -13.35
C VAL A 68 4.96 -2.74 -14.23
N PRO A 69 4.15 -1.87 -14.86
CA PRO A 69 4.66 -0.80 -15.71
C PRO A 69 5.51 0.17 -14.88
N ARG A 70 6.61 0.63 -15.47
CA ARG A 70 7.49 1.64 -14.87
C ARG A 70 7.29 2.96 -15.60
N VAL A 71 6.88 3.98 -14.87
CA VAL A 71 6.67 5.34 -15.39
C VAL A 71 7.76 6.24 -14.80
N PRO A 72 8.73 6.70 -15.62
CA PRO A 72 9.75 7.63 -15.15
C PRO A 72 9.13 8.94 -14.69
N VAL A 73 9.53 9.39 -13.50
CA VAL A 73 9.29 10.74 -12.98
C VAL A 73 10.68 11.38 -12.95
N GLY A 74 10.85 12.50 -13.64
CA GLY A 74 12.17 13.07 -13.98
C GLY A 74 13.10 13.35 -12.81
#